data_AF-A0A0R1X9J5-F1
#
_entry.id   AF-A0A0R1X9J5-F1
#
_cell.length_a   1.000
_cell.length_b   1.000
_cell.length_c   1.000
_cell.angle_alpha   90.00
_cell.angle_beta   90.00
_cell.angle_gamma   90.00
#
_symmetry.space_group_name_H-M   'P 1'
#
loop_
_entity.id
_entity.type
_entity.pdbx_description
1 polymer ?
#
loop_
_entity_poly.entity_id
_entity_poly.type
_entity_poly.pdbx_seq_one_letter_code
_entity_poly.pdbx_strand_id
1 'polypeptide(L)'
;MLQKSGVEAIYMLKEQSIAPDFIVPKLVDLVVQTSVTGRKIRIANCCWIPLLTMPIEQAHEQLHKMLRDLVKPVLVIDEGNLRLSAVDFASFLRRHLMTVLARISADQLHRMVIVYQPRWAAEYRLPADTQRIRIAHRQIRDVLATVYELAIATQVAIFYGGFLFKDELSNVMNDDNVNGVVVGNGKQV
;
A
#
# COMPACT_ATOMS: atom_id res chain seq x y z
N MET A 1 -1.06 -4.17 37.88
CA MET A 1 -1.11 -2.74 37.47
C MET A 1 0.27 -2.37 36.93
N LEU A 2 0.41 -2.27 35.62
CA LEU A 2 1.56 -1.65 34.96
C LEU A 2 0.97 -0.80 33.84
N GLN A 3 0.61 0.43 34.19
CA GLN A 3 0.27 1.48 33.23
C GLN A 3 1.59 1.88 32.55
N LYS A 4 1.86 1.35 31.36
CA LYS A 4 2.83 1.98 30.45
C LYS A 4 2.18 3.26 29.93
N SER A 5 2.84 4.37 30.21
CA SER A 5 2.48 5.73 29.78
C SER A 5 2.29 5.84 28.26
N GLY A 6 1.11 6.26 27.83
CA GLY A 6 0.90 7.20 26.73
C GLY A 6 1.48 6.89 25.34
N VAL A 7 1.39 5.67 24.84
CA VAL A 7 1.66 5.40 23.41
C VAL A 7 0.37 5.61 22.62
N GLU A 8 0.15 6.85 22.16
CA GLU A 8 -1.00 7.18 21.33
C GLU A 8 -0.79 6.61 19.92
N ALA A 9 -1.60 5.61 19.54
CA ALA A 9 -1.61 5.06 18.19
C ALA A 9 -2.20 6.12 17.24
N ILE A 10 -1.38 6.69 16.36
CA ILE A 10 -1.85 7.71 15.40
C ILE A 10 -2.54 7.07 14.19
N TYR A 11 -2.14 5.84 13.84
CA TYR A 11 -2.56 5.19 12.60
C TYR A 11 -3.28 3.89 12.91
N MET A 12 -4.52 4.04 13.37
CA MET A 12 -5.52 2.98 13.31
C MET A 12 -6.50 3.41 12.23
N LEU A 13 -6.49 2.72 11.10
CA LEU A 13 -7.77 2.59 10.41
C LEU A 13 -8.65 1.75 11.35
N LYS A 14 -9.44 2.42 12.21
CA LYS A 14 -10.36 1.78 13.17
C LYS A 14 -11.12 0.65 12.47
N GLU A 15 -10.86 -0.61 12.85
CA GLU A 15 -11.66 -1.85 12.68
C GLU A 15 -12.45 -2.11 11.37
N GLN A 16 -12.41 -1.22 10.37
CA GLN A 16 -13.28 -1.18 9.19
C GLN A 16 -12.51 -1.03 7.88
N SER A 17 -11.20 -1.26 7.88
CA SER A 17 -10.40 -1.29 6.65
C SER A 17 -9.49 -2.51 6.59
N ILE A 18 -9.97 -3.64 7.09
CA ILE A 18 -9.74 -4.89 6.37
C ILE A 18 -10.06 -4.53 4.93
N ALA A 19 -9.12 -4.71 3.99
CA ALA A 19 -9.43 -4.62 2.56
C ALA A 19 -10.76 -5.36 2.40
N PRO A 20 -11.86 -4.63 2.22
CA PRO A 20 -13.17 -5.17 2.54
C PRO A 20 -13.38 -6.43 1.71
N ASP A 21 -14.17 -7.37 2.22
CA ASP A 21 -14.63 -8.56 1.48
C ASP A 21 -15.53 -8.11 0.31
N PHE A 22 -15.02 -7.25 -0.56
CA PHE A 22 -15.76 -6.55 -1.58
C PHE A 22 -15.72 -7.40 -2.83
N ILE A 23 -16.78 -8.19 -2.95
CA ILE A 23 -17.35 -8.61 -4.23
C ILE A 23 -17.83 -7.37 -5.03
N VAL A 24 -17.91 -6.16 -4.43
CA VAL A 24 -18.29 -4.90 -5.10
C VAL A 24 -17.28 -3.77 -4.83
N PRO A 25 -16.56 -3.27 -5.85
CA PRO A 25 -15.60 -2.17 -5.69
C PRO A 25 -16.29 -0.90 -5.17
N LYS A 26 -15.85 -0.39 -4.01
CA LYS A 26 -16.37 0.85 -3.42
C LYS A 26 -15.41 2.01 -3.65
N LEU A 27 -15.93 3.09 -4.22
CA LEU A 27 -15.20 4.35 -4.33
C LEU A 27 -15.02 4.98 -2.95
N VAL A 28 -13.78 5.12 -2.54
CA VAL A 28 -13.38 5.78 -1.29
C VAL A 28 -12.19 6.66 -1.60
N ASP A 29 -12.10 7.82 -0.95
CA ASP A 29 -10.91 8.64 -1.11
C ASP A 29 -9.78 8.09 -0.24
N LEU A 30 -8.54 8.34 -0.65
CA LEU A 30 -7.35 7.95 0.11
C LEU A 30 -6.73 9.21 0.70
N VAL A 31 -6.48 9.23 2.00
CA VAL A 31 -5.73 10.32 2.63
C VAL A 31 -4.35 9.80 2.99
N VAL A 32 -3.32 10.45 2.46
CA VAL A 32 -1.92 10.10 2.71
C VAL A 32 -1.20 11.27 3.35
N GLN A 33 -0.18 11.00 4.17
CA GLN A 33 0.78 11.99 4.60
C GLN A 33 2.09 11.73 3.88
N THR A 34 2.57 12.69 3.08
CA THR A 34 3.75 12.49 2.21
C THR A 34 5.06 12.60 2.98
N SER A 35 6.05 11.76 2.65
CA SER A 35 7.38 11.81 3.27
C SER A 35 8.11 13.12 2.98
N VAL A 36 8.06 13.58 1.73
CA VAL A 36 8.80 14.77 1.27
C VAL A 36 8.37 16.05 1.98
N THR A 37 7.06 16.26 2.17
CA THR A 37 6.55 17.54 2.69
C THR A 37 5.91 17.44 4.07
N GLY A 38 5.67 16.22 4.56
CA GLY A 38 4.86 15.97 5.75
C GLY A 38 3.38 16.35 5.60
N ARG A 39 2.94 16.88 4.45
CA ARG A 39 1.56 17.33 4.23
C ARG A 39 0.63 16.15 4.02
N LYS A 40 -0.59 16.31 4.54
CA LYS A 40 -1.71 15.41 4.24
C LYS A 40 -2.33 15.79 2.89
N ILE A 41 -2.52 14.80 2.03
CA ILE A 41 -3.09 14.94 0.70
C ILE A 41 -4.28 13.98 0.58
N ARG A 42 -5.39 14.48 0.03
CA ARG A 42 -6.55 13.67 -0.35
C ARG A 42 -6.44 13.28 -1.82
N ILE A 43 -6.54 11.99 -2.08
CA ILE A 43 -6.56 11.40 -3.42
C ILE A 43 -7.99 10.92 -3.65
N ALA A 44 -8.71 11.61 -4.53
CA ALA A 44 -10.13 11.34 -4.76
C ALA A 44 -10.37 10.15 -5.70
N ASN A 45 -11.60 9.61 -5.66
CA ASN A 45 -12.10 8.60 -6.59
C ASN A 45 -11.24 7.34 -6.64
N CYS A 46 -10.77 6.89 -5.47
CA CYS A 46 -9.93 5.71 -5.38
C CYS A 46 -10.76 4.43 -5.24
N CYS A 47 -10.24 3.33 -5.76
CA CYS A 47 -10.80 2.02 -5.52
C CYS A 47 -9.69 0.97 -5.33
N TRP A 48 -9.88 0.13 -4.32
CA TRP A 48 -8.83 -0.75 -3.81
C TRP A 48 -8.84 -2.08 -4.54
N ILE A 49 -7.65 -2.59 -4.87
CA ILE A 49 -7.41 -3.89 -5.48
C ILE A 49 -6.45 -4.66 -4.55
N PRO A 50 -6.97 -5.50 -3.65
CA PRO A 50 -6.13 -6.28 -2.73
C PRO A 50 -5.51 -7.48 -3.44
N LEU A 51 -4.22 -7.40 -3.75
CA LEU A 51 -3.53 -8.43 -4.54
C LEU A 51 -3.44 -9.78 -3.83
N LEU A 52 -3.52 -9.80 -2.50
CA LEU A 52 -3.44 -11.06 -1.74
C LEU A 52 -4.75 -11.86 -1.77
N THR A 53 -5.90 -11.18 -1.76
CA THR A 53 -7.21 -11.84 -1.62
C THR A 53 -8.05 -11.83 -2.90
N MET A 54 -7.73 -10.95 -3.85
CA MET A 54 -8.36 -10.94 -5.17
C MET A 54 -7.59 -11.87 -6.12
N PRO A 55 -8.28 -12.80 -6.82
CA PRO A 55 -7.66 -13.59 -7.89
C PRO A 55 -6.90 -12.69 -8.88
N ILE A 56 -5.72 -13.14 -9.32
CA ILE A 56 -4.78 -12.32 -10.11
C ILE A 56 -5.44 -11.83 -11.41
N GLU A 57 -6.20 -12.69 -12.08
CA GLU A 57 -6.90 -12.39 -13.32
C GLU A 57 -7.98 -11.33 -13.09
N GLN A 58 -8.73 -11.45 -11.99
CA GLN A 58 -9.73 -10.46 -11.60
C GLN A 58 -9.09 -9.12 -11.25
N ALA A 59 -7.95 -9.12 -10.56
CA ALA A 59 -7.20 -7.91 -10.24
C ALA A 59 -6.71 -7.19 -11.51
N HIS A 60 -6.24 -7.94 -12.50
CA HIS A 60 -5.87 -7.41 -13.82
C HIS A 60 -7.06 -6.77 -14.55
N GLU A 61 -8.18 -7.50 -14.67
CA GLU A 61 -9.38 -7.01 -15.34
C GLU A 61 -9.94 -5.75 -14.67
N GLN A 62 -9.98 -5.77 -13.34
CA GLN A 62 -10.46 -4.66 -12.53
C GLN A 62 -9.55 -3.43 -12.69
N LEU A 63 -8.23 -3.60 -12.68
CA LEU A 63 -7.27 -2.52 -12.90
C LEU A 63 -7.51 -1.84 -14.26
N HIS A 64 -7.59 -2.65 -15.32
CA HIS A 64 -7.87 -2.16 -16.68
C HIS A 64 -9.21 -1.42 -16.76
N LYS A 65 -10.25 -1.95 -16.10
CA LYS A 65 -11.56 -1.31 -16.02
C LYS A 65 -11.49 0.06 -15.33
N MET A 66 -10.88 0.13 -14.15
CA MET A 66 -10.75 1.38 -13.39
C MET A 66 -10.03 2.47 -14.18
N LEU A 67 -8.93 2.11 -14.86
CA LEU A 67 -8.16 3.07 -15.67
C LEU A 67 -8.95 3.62 -16.85
N ARG A 68 -9.83 2.82 -17.48
CA ARG A 68 -10.77 3.28 -18.52
C ARG A 68 -11.85 4.19 -17.95
N ASP A 69 -12.39 3.85 -16.79
CA ASP A 69 -13.51 4.56 -16.15
C ASP A 69 -13.06 5.80 -15.36
N LEU A 70 -11.79 6.21 -15.48
CA LEU A 70 -11.17 7.32 -14.74
C LEU A 70 -11.25 7.17 -13.20
N VAL A 71 -11.40 5.94 -12.72
CA VAL A 71 -11.26 5.58 -11.30
C VAL A 71 -9.80 5.36 -11.00
N LYS A 72 -9.31 5.91 -9.88
CA LYS A 72 -7.91 5.78 -9.48
C LYS A 72 -7.68 4.44 -8.78
N PRO A 73 -6.92 3.49 -9.37
CA PRO A 73 -6.67 2.21 -8.74
C PRO A 73 -5.71 2.38 -7.54
N VAL A 74 -6.00 1.68 -6.45
CA VAL A 74 -5.10 1.52 -5.31
C VAL A 74 -4.72 0.05 -5.23
N LEU A 75 -3.53 -0.31 -5.72
CA LEU A 75 -3.00 -1.67 -5.60
C LEU A 75 -2.53 -1.87 -4.16
N VAL A 76 -3.15 -2.80 -3.44
CA VAL A 76 -2.81 -3.11 -2.06
C VAL A 76 -2.00 -4.38 -2.02
N ILE A 77 -0.78 -4.26 -1.54
CA ILE A 77 0.20 -5.33 -1.41
C ILE A 77 0.28 -5.72 0.05
N ASP A 78 0.00 -6.97 0.35
CA ASP A 78 0.05 -7.54 1.68
C ASP A 78 0.89 -8.83 1.65
N GLU A 79 1.65 -9.06 2.70
CA GLU A 79 2.46 -10.26 2.89
C GLU A 79 1.71 -11.37 3.63
N GLY A 80 0.45 -11.14 3.98
CA GLY A 80 -0.44 -12.13 4.58
C GLY A 80 -0.18 -12.41 6.06
N ASN A 81 -1.06 -13.20 6.65
CA ASN A 81 -1.16 -13.36 8.10
C ASN A 81 0.07 -14.05 8.73
N LEU A 82 0.80 -14.84 7.94
CA LEU A 82 2.01 -15.54 8.38
C LEU A 82 3.30 -14.76 8.18
N ARG A 83 3.24 -13.51 7.70
CA ARG A 83 4.42 -12.67 7.38
C ARG A 83 5.37 -13.40 6.45
N LEU A 84 5.04 -13.45 5.16
CA LEU A 84 5.88 -14.10 4.15
C LEU A 84 7.36 -13.73 4.34
N SER A 85 8.24 -14.73 4.24
CA SER A 85 9.68 -14.49 4.23
C SER A 85 10.05 -13.51 3.12
N ALA A 86 11.23 -12.88 3.20
CA ALA A 86 11.66 -11.96 2.13
C ALA A 86 11.68 -12.64 0.75
N VAL A 87 11.98 -13.94 0.68
CA VAL A 87 12.01 -14.72 -0.56
C VAL A 87 10.61 -15.03 -1.06
N ASP A 88 9.70 -15.44 -0.17
CA ASP A 88 8.33 -15.75 -0.57
C ASP A 88 7.56 -14.49 -0.95
N PHE A 89 7.82 -13.37 -0.25
CA PHE A 89 7.24 -12.08 -0.60
C PHE A 89 7.74 -11.58 -1.95
N ALA A 90 9.03 -11.72 -2.26
CA ALA A 90 9.55 -11.42 -3.60
C ALA A 90 8.89 -12.27 -4.69
N SER A 91 8.67 -13.55 -4.42
CA SER A 91 8.00 -14.48 -5.34
C SER A 91 6.53 -14.11 -5.56
N PHE A 92 5.83 -13.75 -4.48
CA PHE A 92 4.48 -13.21 -4.51
C PHE A 92 4.40 -11.95 -5.37
N LEU A 93 5.27 -10.96 -5.10
CA LEU A 93 5.34 -9.69 -5.82
C LEU A 93 5.56 -9.91 -7.32
N ARG A 94 6.56 -10.72 -7.69
CA ARG A 94 6.85 -11.04 -9.10
C ARG A 94 5.63 -11.61 -9.80
N ARG A 95 5.01 -12.64 -9.22
CA ARG A 95 3.83 -13.29 -9.81
C ARG A 95 2.67 -12.32 -9.98
N HIS A 96 2.35 -11.54 -8.95
CA HIS A 96 1.16 -10.68 -8.97
C HIS A 96 1.39 -9.44 -9.83
N LEU A 97 2.50 -8.71 -9.63
CA LEU A 97 2.73 -7.45 -10.34
C LEU A 97 2.99 -7.68 -11.83
N MET A 98 3.72 -8.73 -12.23
CA MET A 98 3.93 -9.02 -13.65
C MET A 98 2.63 -9.32 -14.39
N THR A 99 1.71 -10.06 -13.76
CA THR A 99 0.42 -10.41 -14.38
C THR A 99 -0.57 -9.25 -14.33
N VAL A 100 -0.75 -8.63 -13.16
CA VAL A 100 -1.71 -7.53 -12.98
C VAL A 100 -1.34 -6.33 -13.84
N LEU A 101 -0.06 -5.99 -13.94
CA LEU A 101 0.43 -4.85 -14.73
C LEU A 101 0.66 -5.18 -16.21
N ALA A 102 0.36 -6.41 -16.65
CA ALA A 102 0.48 -6.76 -18.06
C ALA A 102 -0.32 -5.78 -18.93
N ARG A 103 0.31 -5.27 -20.00
CA ARG A 103 -0.28 -4.31 -20.96
C ARG A 103 -0.75 -2.99 -20.34
N ILE A 104 -0.29 -2.65 -19.14
CA ILE A 104 -0.47 -1.32 -18.55
C ILE A 104 0.71 -0.45 -18.98
N SER A 105 0.46 0.73 -19.53
CA SER A 105 1.52 1.66 -19.93
C SER A 105 2.13 2.39 -18.72
N ALA A 106 3.32 2.99 -18.89
CA ALA A 106 3.93 3.82 -17.85
C ALA A 106 3.03 5.01 -17.44
N ASP A 107 2.36 5.66 -18.39
CA ASP A 107 1.39 6.72 -18.10
C ASP A 107 0.24 6.22 -17.22
N GLN A 108 -0.29 5.03 -17.52
CA GLN A 108 -1.32 4.40 -16.70
C GLN A 108 -0.80 4.00 -15.31
N LEU A 109 0.46 3.59 -15.19
CA LEU A 109 1.13 3.32 -13.92
C LEU A 109 1.20 4.58 -13.03
N HIS A 110 1.44 5.76 -13.61
CA HIS A 110 1.43 7.01 -12.84
C HIS A 110 0.04 7.45 -12.38
N ARG A 111 -1.02 6.87 -12.96
CA ARG A 111 -2.41 7.16 -12.59
C ARG A 111 -2.93 6.31 -11.43
N MET A 112 -2.17 5.32 -10.96
CA MET A 112 -2.52 4.49 -9.80
C MET A 112 -1.69 4.82 -8.56
N VAL A 113 -2.09 4.24 -7.44
CA VAL A 113 -1.39 4.32 -6.15
C VAL A 113 -1.04 2.91 -5.70
N ILE A 114 0.14 2.71 -5.14
CA ILE A 114 0.51 1.44 -4.51
C ILE A 114 0.56 1.65 -2.99
N VAL A 115 -0.06 0.74 -2.25
CA VAL A 115 -0.04 0.71 -0.80
C VAL A 115 0.51 -0.63 -0.34
N TYR A 116 1.64 -0.62 0.38
CA TYR A 116 2.08 -1.78 1.13
C TYR A 116 1.38 -1.78 2.50
N GLN A 117 0.48 -2.74 2.71
CA GLN A 117 -0.36 -2.85 3.89
C GLN A 117 -0.23 -4.24 4.51
N PRO A 118 0.74 -4.47 5.41
CA PRO A 118 0.82 -5.70 6.18
C PRO A 118 -0.36 -5.76 7.16
N ARG A 119 -1.43 -6.50 6.84
CA ARG A 119 -2.65 -6.53 7.67
C ARG A 119 -2.41 -7.11 9.06
N TRP A 120 -1.48 -8.05 9.18
CA TRP A 120 -1.06 -8.62 10.46
C TRP A 120 -0.57 -7.55 11.44
N ALA A 121 0.01 -6.44 10.97
CA ALA A 121 0.54 -5.39 11.85
C ALA A 121 -0.60 -4.68 12.61
N ALA A 122 -1.73 -4.49 11.93
CA ALA A 122 -2.95 -3.96 12.54
C ALA A 122 -3.64 -5.00 13.42
N GLU A 123 -3.77 -6.25 12.96
CA GLU A 123 -4.42 -7.34 13.69
C GLU A 123 -3.75 -7.61 15.03
N TYR A 124 -2.42 -7.69 15.05
CA TYR A 124 -1.65 -7.93 16.27
C TYR A 124 -1.30 -6.63 17.02
N ARG A 125 -1.71 -5.47 16.50
CA ARG A 125 -1.33 -4.13 17.00
C ARG A 125 0.17 -4.02 17.26
N LEU A 126 0.95 -4.64 16.38
CA LEU A 126 2.39 -4.70 16.42
C LEU A 126 2.91 -4.08 15.13
N PRO A 127 3.57 -2.91 15.20
CA PRO A 127 4.10 -2.27 14.01
C PRO A 127 5.10 -3.19 13.32
N ALA A 128 5.17 -3.09 12.00
CA ALA A 128 6.25 -3.73 11.27
C ALA A 128 7.55 -2.98 11.55
N ASP A 129 8.60 -3.71 11.92
CA ASP A 129 9.94 -3.12 12.09
C ASP A 129 10.30 -2.29 10.87
N THR A 130 10.91 -1.12 11.08
CA THR A 130 11.25 -0.19 9.99
C THR A 130 12.05 -0.90 8.89
N GLN A 131 13.00 -1.78 9.26
CA GLN A 131 13.76 -2.57 8.27
C GLN A 131 12.88 -3.41 7.35
N ARG A 132 11.81 -4.04 7.89
CA ARG A 132 10.87 -4.81 7.07
C ARG A 132 10.12 -3.89 6.09
N ILE A 133 9.68 -2.73 6.55
CA ILE A 133 9.00 -1.73 5.69
C ILE A 133 9.92 -1.32 4.53
N ARG A 134 11.18 -1.00 4.82
CA ARG A 134 12.19 -0.63 3.82
C ARG A 134 12.42 -1.73 2.79
N ILE A 135 12.62 -2.96 3.27
CA ILE A 135 12.83 -4.13 2.41
C ILE A 135 11.62 -4.36 1.51
N ALA A 136 10.41 -4.32 2.07
CA ALA A 136 9.18 -4.55 1.30
C ALA A 136 8.99 -3.49 0.21
N HIS A 137 9.16 -2.20 0.55
CA HIS A 137 9.07 -1.10 -0.42
C HIS A 137 10.11 -1.22 -1.53
N ARG A 138 11.35 -1.57 -1.17
CA ARG A 138 12.42 -1.81 -2.15
C ARG A 138 12.09 -2.99 -3.07
N GLN A 139 11.63 -4.12 -2.52
CA GLN A 139 11.25 -5.28 -3.32
C GLN A 139 10.10 -4.97 -4.30
N ILE A 140 9.13 -4.14 -3.90
CA ILE A 140 8.07 -3.66 -4.80
C ILE A 140 8.70 -2.86 -5.95
N ARG A 141 9.57 -1.88 -5.66
CA ARG A 141 10.26 -1.09 -6.70
C ARG A 141 11.11 -1.95 -7.62
N ASP A 142 11.84 -2.91 -7.06
CA ASP A 142 12.70 -3.81 -7.84
C ASP A 142 11.85 -4.59 -8.85
N VAL A 143 10.67 -5.10 -8.46
CA VAL A 143 9.76 -5.78 -9.39
C VAL A 143 9.19 -4.80 -10.43
N LEU A 144 8.79 -3.59 -10.03
CA LEU A 144 8.33 -2.58 -11.00
C LEU A 144 9.42 -2.23 -12.03
N ALA A 145 10.69 -2.16 -11.61
CA ALA A 145 11.81 -1.89 -12.50
C ALA A 145 12.03 -3.02 -13.52
N THR A 146 11.67 -4.26 -13.19
CA THR A 146 11.69 -5.36 -14.17
C THR A 146 10.58 -5.25 -15.23
N VAL A 147 9.48 -4.55 -14.93
CA VAL A 147 8.33 -4.40 -15.84
C VAL A 147 8.43 -3.11 -16.68
N TYR A 148 8.95 -2.02 -16.12
CA TYR A 148 8.90 -0.67 -16.71
C TYR A 148 10.23 0.06 -16.85
N GLU A 149 11.36 -0.56 -16.48
CA GLU A 149 12.66 0.09 -16.28
C GLU A 149 12.77 0.93 -14.99
N LEU A 150 14.01 1.13 -14.53
CA LEU A 150 14.32 1.78 -13.26
C LEU A 150 13.82 3.24 -13.19
N ALA A 151 13.95 3.99 -14.28
CA ALA A 151 13.56 5.40 -14.31
C ALA A 151 12.06 5.61 -14.06
N ILE A 152 11.22 4.70 -14.52
CA ILE A 152 9.77 4.74 -14.28
C ILE A 152 9.46 4.22 -12.87
N ALA A 153 10.06 3.10 -12.45
CA ALA A 153 9.81 2.48 -11.15
C ALA A 153 10.18 3.40 -9.95
N THR A 154 11.23 4.22 -10.09
CA THR A 154 11.62 5.19 -9.06
C THR A 154 10.61 6.31 -8.86
N GLN A 155 9.80 6.63 -9.88
CA GLN A 155 8.79 7.69 -9.82
C GLN A 155 7.44 7.21 -9.29
N VAL A 156 7.21 5.89 -9.17
CA VAL A 156 5.95 5.35 -8.63
C VAL A 156 5.85 5.64 -7.14
N ALA A 157 4.72 6.23 -6.73
CA ALA A 157 4.43 6.49 -5.33
C ALA A 157 3.96 5.20 -4.62
N ILE A 158 4.70 4.80 -3.58
CA ILE A 158 4.40 3.65 -2.73
C ILE A 158 4.23 4.15 -1.30
N PHE A 159 3.03 3.99 -0.75
CA PHE A 159 2.69 4.40 0.61
C PHE A 159 2.65 3.20 1.55
N TYR A 160 3.06 3.42 2.79
CA TYR A 160 2.89 2.44 3.87
C TYR A 160 1.48 2.57 4.47
N GLY A 161 0.74 1.47 4.55
CA GLY A 161 -0.64 1.44 5.04
C GLY A 161 -0.86 0.57 6.29
N GLY A 162 0.20 0.06 6.91
CA GLY A 162 0.12 -0.75 8.12
C GLY A 162 0.03 0.08 9.41
N PHE A 163 -0.03 -0.62 10.55
CA PHE A 163 -0.08 0.00 11.88
C PHE A 163 1.28 0.60 12.28
N LEU A 164 1.26 1.82 12.85
CA LEU A 164 2.44 2.52 13.39
C LEU A 164 2.11 3.26 14.68
N PHE A 165 3.10 3.33 15.56
CA PHE A 165 3.13 4.31 16.63
C PHE A 165 3.64 5.68 16.14
N LYS A 166 3.36 6.72 16.93
CA LYS A 166 3.72 8.12 16.63
C LYS A 166 5.22 8.32 16.42
N ASP A 167 6.01 7.69 17.28
CA ASP A 167 7.47 7.78 17.31
C ASP A 167 8.11 7.06 16.11
N GLU A 168 7.51 5.98 15.63
CA GLU A 168 7.98 5.24 14.45
C GLU A 168 7.73 5.95 13.13
N LEU A 169 6.75 6.86 13.07
CA LEU A 169 6.40 7.60 11.86
C LEU A 169 7.62 8.28 11.24
N SER A 170 8.43 8.96 12.05
CA SER A 170 9.62 9.67 11.57
C SER A 170 10.62 8.74 10.90
N ASN A 171 10.83 7.54 11.45
CA ASN A 171 11.75 6.54 10.91
C ASN A 171 11.29 5.96 9.58
N VAL A 172 9.97 5.80 9.42
CA VAL A 172 9.35 5.34 8.17
C VAL A 172 9.36 6.43 7.10
N MET A 173 9.06 7.67 7.48
CA MET A 173 9.01 8.82 6.57
C MET A 173 10.39 9.27 6.08
N ASN A 174 11.46 8.90 6.78
CA ASN A 174 12.85 9.17 6.40
C ASN A 174 13.46 8.11 5.45
N ASP A 175 12.69 7.11 5.00
CA ASP A 175 13.18 6.15 4.00
C ASP A 175 12.86 6.61 2.57
N ASP A 176 13.87 6.65 1.70
CA ASP A 176 13.76 7.10 0.32
C ASP A 176 12.80 6.25 -0.54
N ASN A 177 12.55 4.99 -0.15
CA ASN A 177 11.60 4.12 -0.85
C ASN A 177 10.16 4.32 -0.36
N VAL A 178 9.92 5.03 0.73
CA VAL A 178 8.60 5.29 1.30
C VAL A 178 8.14 6.69 0.92
N ASN A 179 7.07 6.79 0.12
CA ASN A 179 6.55 8.09 -0.31
C ASN A 179 5.57 8.72 0.70
N GLY A 180 5.29 8.01 1.79
CA GLY A 180 4.44 8.47 2.86
C GLY A 180 3.69 7.34 3.54
N VAL A 181 2.73 7.72 4.38
CA VAL A 181 1.84 6.80 5.09
C VAL A 181 0.38 7.06 4.72
N VAL A 182 -0.45 6.01 4.72
CA VAL A 182 -1.90 6.13 4.64
C VAL A 182 -2.43 6.54 6.02
N VAL A 183 -3.19 7.63 6.06
CA VAL A 183 -3.69 8.23 7.32
C VAL A 183 -5.21 8.26 7.42
N GLY A 184 -5.91 7.81 6.38
CA GLY A 184 -7.37 7.72 6.37
C GLY A 184 -7.94 7.34 5.00
N ASN A 185 -9.24 7.09 4.97
CA ASN A 185 -10.01 6.71 3.78
C ASN A 185 -11.04 7.80 3.37
N GLY A 186 -10.70 9.07 3.63
CA GLY A 186 -11.47 10.24 3.21
C GLY A 186 -12.84 10.41 3.87
N LYS A 187 -13.28 9.48 4.73
CA LYS A 187 -14.48 9.63 5.57
C LYS A 187 -14.23 10.41 6.86
N GLN A 188 -12.97 10.63 7.21
CA GLN A 188 -12.56 11.39 8.40
C GLN A 188 -11.43 12.35 8.01
N VAL A 189 -11.82 13.59 7.75
CA VAL A 189 -11.02 14.79 8.05
C VAL A 189 -11.91 15.68 8.89
#